data_AF-A0A8E1W7A9-F1
#
_entry.id   AF-A0A8E1W7A9-F1
#
_cell.length_a   1.000
_cell.length_b   1.000
_cell.length_c   1.000
_cell.angle_alpha   90.00
_cell.angle_beta   90.00
_cell.angle_gamma   90.00
#
_symmetry.space_group_name_H-M   'P 1'
#
loop_
_entity.id
_entity.type
_entity.pdbx_description
1 polymer ?
#
loop_
_entity_poly.entity_id
_entity_poly.type
_entity_poly.pdbx_seq_one_letter_code
_entity_poly.pdbx_strand_id
1 'polypeptide(L)'
;MTITSEVGGHLAAVTACLVEDAYRDWNRATVEVQDALDKVKAASAPVAQPAEAAYLAAVEREERAAERLERMLDMAERLLPIDRN
;
A
#
# COMPACT_ATOMS: atom_id res chain seq x y z
N MET A 1 38.13 0.97 -8.59
CA MET A 1 37.33 2.00 -7.90
C MET A 1 35.88 1.62 -8.13
N THR A 2 35.27 1.01 -7.11
CA THR A 2 34.07 0.16 -7.13
C THR A 2 32.80 0.95 -6.81
N ILE A 3 32.78 2.25 -7.13
CA ILE A 3 31.78 3.22 -6.64
C ILE A 3 30.40 2.95 -7.23
N THR A 4 30.31 2.28 -8.39
CA THR A 4 29.04 1.92 -9.02
C THR A 4 28.30 0.80 -8.30
N SER A 5 29.01 -0.07 -7.56
CA SER A 5 28.42 -1.22 -6.86
C SER A 5 27.79 -0.86 -5.52
N GLU A 6 28.40 0.07 -4.77
CA GLU A 6 27.87 0.48 -3.45
C GLU A 6 26.64 1.38 -3.60
N VAL A 7 26.65 2.31 -4.55
CA VAL A 7 25.51 3.20 -4.82
C VAL A 7 24.31 2.42 -5.35
N GLY A 8 24.53 1.45 -6.24
CA GLY A 8 23.47 0.56 -6.73
C GLY A 8 22.88 -0.33 -5.63
N GLY A 9 23.71 -0.89 -4.76
CA GLY A 9 23.26 -1.68 -3.61
C GLY A 9 22.48 -0.86 -2.57
N HIS A 10 22.92 0.37 -2.29
CA HIS A 10 22.21 1.26 -1.39
C HIS A 10 20.84 1.70 -1.95
N LEU A 11 20.79 2.04 -3.24
CA LEU A 11 19.53 2.39 -3.91
C LEU A 11 18.55 1.22 -3.92
N ALA A 12 19.04 -0.01 -4.16
CA ALA A 12 18.24 -1.23 -4.08
C ALA A 12 17.63 -1.42 -2.68
N ALA A 13 18.46 -1.27 -1.64
CA ALA A 13 18.02 -1.41 -0.26
C ALA A 13 16.98 -0.36 0.13
N VAL A 14 17.20 0.91 -0.23
CA VAL A 14 16.23 1.99 0.02
C VAL A 14 14.91 1.73 -0.70
N THR A 15 14.98 1.28 -1.95
CA THR A 15 13.77 0.97 -2.74
C THR A 15 12.99 -0.20 -2.14
N ALA A 16 13.67 -1.24 -1.68
CA ALA A 16 13.04 -2.37 -0.98
C ALA A 16 12.33 -1.93 0.31
N CYS A 17 12.97 -1.06 1.12
CA CYS A 17 12.33 -0.50 2.31
C CYS A 17 11.07 0.31 1.98
N LEU A 18 11.12 1.15 0.94
CA LEU A 18 9.96 1.96 0.52
C LEU A 18 8.80 1.11 0.01
N VAL A 19 9.08 0.01 -0.70
CA VAL A 19 8.07 -0.96 -1.13
C VAL A 19 7.47 -1.67 0.09
N GLU A 20 8.29 -2.10 1.04
CA GLU A 20 7.81 -2.75 2.27
C GLU A 20 6.91 -1.82 3.09
N ASP A 21 7.30 -0.55 3.23
CA ASP A 21 6.49 0.44 3.94
C ASP A 21 5.17 0.71 3.21
N ALA A 22 5.17 0.85 1.88
CA ALA A 22 3.96 0.99 1.09
C ALA A 22 3.05 -0.24 1.20
N TYR A 23 3.62 -1.45 1.25
CA TYR A 23 2.87 -2.69 1.44
C TYR A 23 2.22 -2.76 2.83
N ARG A 24 2.95 -2.37 3.88
CA ARG A 24 2.42 -2.30 5.25
C ARG A 24 1.28 -1.29 5.36
N ASP A 25 1.41 -0.14 4.69
CA ASP A 25 0.36 0.89 4.65
C ASP A 25 -0.89 0.38 3.93
N TRP A 26 -0.74 -0.26 2.76
CA TRP A 26 -1.84 -0.88 2.04
C TRP A 26 -2.54 -1.97 2.87
N ASN A 27 -1.77 -2.91 3.44
CA ASN A 27 -2.32 -3.98 4.27
C ASN A 27 -3.08 -3.45 5.49
N ARG A 28 -2.60 -2.37 6.11
CA ARG A 28 -3.33 -1.69 7.20
C ARG A 28 -4.66 -1.12 6.70
N ALA A 29 -4.66 -0.46 5.54
CA ALA A 29 -5.87 0.10 4.96
C ALA A 29 -6.90 -1.00 4.60
N THR A 30 -6.45 -2.15 4.09
CA THR A 30 -7.30 -3.32 3.85
C THR A 30 -7.98 -3.82 5.14
N VAL A 31 -7.24 -3.86 6.26
CA VAL A 31 -7.83 -4.20 7.58
C VAL A 31 -8.85 -3.14 8.02
N GLU A 32 -8.58 -1.85 7.81
CA GLU A 32 -9.54 -0.79 8.12
C GLU A 32 -10.84 -0.91 7.29
N VAL A 33 -10.75 -1.31 6.02
CA VAL A 33 -11.91 -1.58 5.17
C VAL A 33 -12.74 -2.74 5.73
N GLN A 34 -12.08 -3.82 6.11
CA GLN A 34 -12.75 -4.99 6.69
C GLN A 34 -13.46 -4.63 8.00
N ASP A 35 -12.80 -3.90 8.89
CA ASP A 35 -13.38 -3.41 10.14
C ASP A 35 -14.58 -2.49 9.90
N ALA A 36 -14.51 -1.62 8.89
CA ALA A 36 -15.61 -0.72 8.54
C ALA A 36 -16.79 -1.50 7.93
N LEU A 37 -16.52 -2.50 7.09
CA LEU A 37 -17.53 -3.38 6.52
C LEU A 37 -18.29 -4.15 7.60
N ASP A 38 -17.59 -4.66 8.60
CA ASP A 38 -18.23 -5.40 9.69
C ASP A 38 -19.09 -4.48 10.58
N LYS A 39 -18.68 -3.20 10.75
CA LYS A 39 -19.53 -2.18 11.38
C LYS A 39 -20.78 -1.86 10.57
N VAL A 40 -20.68 -1.78 9.24
CA VAL A 40 -21.86 -1.62 8.36
C VAL A 40 -22.83 -2.78 8.52
N LYS A 41 -22.33 -4.03 8.52
CA LYS A 41 -23.18 -5.22 8.70
C LYS A 41 -23.87 -5.26 10.07
N ALA A 42 -23.22 -4.74 11.11
CA ALA A 42 -23.77 -4.66 12.47
C ALA A 42 -24.64 -3.41 12.70
N ALA A 43 -24.68 -2.47 11.76
CA ALA A 43 -25.35 -1.18 11.94
C ALA A 43 -26.88 -1.34 11.94
N SER A 44 -27.53 -0.70 12.89
CA SER A 44 -28.99 -0.51 12.87
C SER A 44 -29.37 0.74 12.07
N ALA A 45 -30.64 0.87 11.66
CA ALA A 45 -31.14 1.97 10.83
C ALA A 45 -30.63 3.39 11.20
N PRO A 46 -30.58 3.82 12.47
CA PRO A 46 -30.09 5.17 12.81
C PRO A 46 -28.58 5.40 12.60
N VAL A 47 -27.78 4.33 12.51
CA VAL A 47 -26.31 4.40 12.34
C VAL A 47 -25.82 3.81 11.02
N ALA A 48 -26.74 3.32 10.17
CA ALA A 48 -26.41 2.71 8.89
C ALA A 48 -25.74 3.70 7.92
N GLN A 49 -26.29 4.90 7.76
CA GLN A 49 -25.72 5.92 6.87
C GLN A 49 -24.32 6.40 7.30
N PRO A 50 -24.06 6.74 8.59
CA PRO A 50 -22.71 7.04 9.05
C PRO A 50 -21.73 5.87 8.88
N ALA A 51 -22.18 4.63 9.11
CA ALA A 51 -21.33 3.45 8.95
C ALA A 51 -20.96 3.23 7.47
N GLU A 52 -21.90 3.41 6.55
CA GLU A 52 -21.67 3.31 5.10
C GLU A 52 -20.69 4.39 4.63
N ALA A 53 -20.85 5.64 5.08
CA ALA A 53 -19.91 6.71 4.77
C ALA A 53 -18.48 6.42 5.29
N ALA A 54 -18.36 5.87 6.49
CA ALA A 54 -17.08 5.47 7.07
C ALA A 54 -16.43 4.32 6.28
N TYR A 55 -17.22 3.36 5.81
CA TYR A 55 -16.75 2.29 4.92
C TYR A 55 -16.24 2.84 3.59
N LEU A 56 -16.99 3.71 2.92
CA LEU A 56 -16.56 4.32 1.67
C LEU A 56 -15.25 5.11 1.84
N ALA A 57 -15.10 5.85 2.93
CA ALA A 57 -13.86 6.57 3.25
C ALA A 57 -12.69 5.63 3.61
N ALA A 58 -12.95 4.42 4.10
CA ALA A 58 -11.92 3.39 4.29
C ALA A 58 -11.50 2.80 2.94
N VAL A 59 -12.45 2.50 2.05
CA VAL A 59 -12.16 2.00 0.69
C VAL A 59 -11.32 2.99 -0.09
N GLU A 60 -11.70 4.28 -0.09
CA GLU A 60 -10.92 5.31 -0.79
C GLU A 60 -9.48 5.44 -0.25
N ARG A 61 -9.27 5.18 1.04
CA ARG A 61 -7.91 5.17 1.63
C ARG A 61 -7.12 3.93 1.21
N GLU A 62 -7.76 2.78 1.13
CA GLU A 62 -7.16 1.54 0.65
C GLU A 62 -6.77 1.64 -0.82
N GLU A 63 -7.64 2.17 -1.68
CA GLU A 63 -7.35 2.41 -3.10
C GLU A 63 -6.13 3.33 -3.26
N ARG A 64 -6.09 4.45 -2.53
CA ARG A 64 -4.93 5.37 -2.57
C ARG A 64 -3.64 4.70 -2.10
N ALA A 65 -3.71 3.79 -1.12
CA ALA A 65 -2.54 3.05 -0.65
C ALA A 65 -2.10 1.98 -1.65
N ALA A 66 -3.04 1.29 -2.31
CA ALA A 66 -2.80 0.33 -3.37
C ALA A 66 -2.08 1.00 -4.56
N GLU A 67 -2.60 2.13 -5.04
CA GLU A 67 -1.96 2.90 -6.12
C GLU A 67 -0.53 3.34 -5.75
N ARG A 68 -0.30 3.70 -4.47
CA ARG A 68 1.04 4.08 -4.01
C ARG A 68 1.98 2.87 -4.03
N LEU A 69 1.52 1.71 -3.59
CA LEU A 69 2.28 0.46 -3.65
C LEU A 69 2.60 0.09 -5.10
N GLU A 70 1.63 0.14 -6.01
CA GLU A 70 1.84 -0.11 -7.44
C GLU A 70 2.92 0.81 -8.03
N ARG A 71 2.84 2.12 -7.78
CA ARG A 71 3.86 3.08 -8.21
C ARG A 71 5.25 2.76 -7.65
N MET A 72 5.34 2.25 -6.42
CA MET A 72 6.63 1.87 -5.81
C MET A 72 7.17 0.57 -6.40
N LEU A 73 6.31 -0.41 -6.69
CA LEU A 73 6.69 -1.65 -7.37
C LEU A 73 7.18 -1.38 -8.79
N ASP A 74 6.49 -0.52 -9.54
CA ASP A 74 6.92 -0.08 -10.88
C ASP A 74 8.28 0.61 -10.84
N MET A 75 8.52 1.44 -9.82
CA MET A 75 9.82 2.09 -9.62
C MET A 75 10.92 1.06 -9.29
N ALA A 76 10.60 0.09 -8.43
CA ALA A 76 11.52 -0.98 -8.06
C ALA A 76 11.92 -1.83 -9.27
N GLU A 77 10.97 -2.21 -10.12
CA GLU A 77 11.24 -2.98 -11.34
C GLU A 77 12.16 -2.22 -12.31
N ARG A 78 11.99 -0.88 -12.42
CA ARG A 78 12.85 -0.04 -13.28
C ARG A 78 14.27 0.15 -12.73
N LEU A 79 14.43 0.24 -11.41
CA LEU A 79 15.71 0.48 -10.75
C LEU A 79 16.51 -0.80 -10.51
N LEU A 80 15.81 -1.94 -10.39
CA LEU A 80 16.39 -3.26 -10.22
C LEU A 80 16.00 -4.11 -11.43
N PRO A 81 16.59 -3.86 -12.61
CA PRO A 81 16.43 -4.79 -13.71
C PRO A 81 17.03 -6.11 -13.26
N ILE A 82 16.16 -7.06 -12.90
CA ILE A 82 16.56 -8.45 -12.77
C ILE A 82 16.97 -8.82 -14.19
N ASP A 83 18.26 -9.08 -14.41
CA ASP A 83 18.75 -9.70 -15.65
C ASP A 83 17.96 -11.00 -15.84
N ARG A 84 16.88 -10.94 -16.63
CA ARG A 84 16.11 -12.10 -17.07
C ARG A 84 16.92 -12.74 -18.19
N ASN A 85 17.98 -13.46 -17.80
CA ASN A 85 18.62 -14.47 -18.65
C ASN A 85 17.68 -15.67 -18.83
#